data_AF-A0A2D7Q302-F1
#
_entry.id   AF-A0A2D7Q302-F1
#
_cell.length_a   1.000
_cell.length_b   1.000
_cell.length_c   1.000
_cell.angle_alpha   90.00
_cell.angle_beta   90.00
_cell.angle_gamma   90.00
#
_symmetry.space_group_name_H-M   'P 1'
#
loop_
_entity.id
_entity.type
_entity.pdbx_description
1 polymer ?
#
loop_
_entity_poly.entity_id
_entity_poly.type
_entity_poly.pdbx_seq_one_letter_code
_entity_poly.pdbx_strand_id
1 'polypeptide(L)'
;MSLLDKSDEEIIAIAKPIWANLVKSSNIKDYGGFTKDFGTQMLYGANEVELGKQWSNNKLLTSLSEDYEAFGCLRRGLNITILFKQRSKDIPGEFLGRLVLGTEDDQVKVFGATIY
;
A
#
# COMPACT_ATOMS: atom_id res chain seq x y z
N MET A 1 -15.10 -4.22 17.07
CA MET A 1 -15.60 -3.27 16.05
C MET A 1 -15.07 -3.74 14.72
N SER A 2 -15.91 -3.81 13.69
CA SER A 2 -15.44 -4.16 12.35
C SER A 2 -14.53 -3.05 11.83
N LEU A 3 -13.59 -3.40 10.94
CA LEU A 3 -12.82 -2.40 10.18
C LEU A 3 -13.77 -1.43 9.46
N LEU A 4 -14.91 -1.91 8.97
CA LEU A 4 -15.92 -1.12 8.24
C LEU A 4 -16.61 -0.05 9.08
N ASP A 5 -16.70 -0.24 10.40
CA ASP A 5 -17.39 0.68 11.32
C ASP A 5 -16.52 1.88 11.70
N LYS A 6 -15.23 1.86 11.34
CA LYS A 6 -14.28 2.92 11.67
C LYS A 6 -14.49 4.15 10.80
N SER A 7 -14.25 5.31 11.41
CA SER A 7 -14.18 6.59 10.69
C SER A 7 -13.01 6.63 9.70
N ASP A 8 -13.07 7.53 8.73
CA ASP A 8 -11.97 7.72 7.76
C ASP A 8 -10.65 8.05 8.46
N GLU A 9 -10.69 8.87 9.51
CA GLU A 9 -9.51 9.24 10.30
C GLU A 9 -8.85 8.03 10.96
N GLU A 10 -9.63 7.16 11.57
CA GLU A 10 -9.14 5.91 12.16
C GLU A 10 -8.57 4.96 11.10
N ILE A 11 -9.23 4.85 9.95
CA ILE A 11 -8.73 4.03 8.83
C ILE A 11 -7.42 4.57 8.29
N ILE A 12 -7.31 5.88 8.12
CA ILE A 12 -6.08 6.53 7.66
C ILE A 12 -4.96 6.34 8.70
N ALA A 13 -5.26 6.41 10.00
CA ALA A 13 -4.29 6.15 11.05
C ALA A 13 -3.73 4.72 11.01
N ILE A 14 -4.56 3.73 10.66
CA ILE A 14 -4.13 2.34 10.43
C ILE A 14 -3.33 2.21 9.12
N ALA A 15 -3.80 2.87 8.05
CA ALA A 15 -3.23 2.76 6.71
C ALA A 15 -1.84 3.42 6.58
N LYS A 16 -1.61 4.54 7.25
CA LYS A 16 -0.36 5.31 7.17
C LYS A 16 0.91 4.49 7.46
N PRO A 17 1.04 3.76 8.59
CA PRO A 17 2.24 2.97 8.85
C PRO A 17 2.44 1.82 7.84
N ILE A 18 1.35 1.24 7.33
CA ILE A 18 1.40 0.20 6.28
C ILE A 18 1.92 0.81 4.97
N TRP A 19 1.36 1.95 4.55
CA TRP A 19 1.80 2.65 3.34
C TRP A 19 3.25 3.12 3.44
N ALA A 20 3.66 3.67 4.59
CA ALA A 20 5.04 4.05 4.86
C ALA A 20 6.01 2.88 4.67
N ASN A 21 5.63 1.69 5.15
CA ASN A 21 6.42 0.49 4.98
C ASN A 21 6.51 0.08 3.51
N LEU A 22 5.40 0.10 2.76
CA LEU A 22 5.41 -0.22 1.33
C LEU A 22 6.33 0.73 0.55
N VAL A 23 6.25 2.04 0.82
CA VAL A 23 7.14 3.06 0.23
C VAL A 23 8.60 2.74 0.55
N LYS A 24 8.93 2.52 1.82
CA LYS A 24 10.29 2.21 2.27
C LYS A 24 10.83 0.94 1.61
N SER A 25 10.09 -0.17 1.73
CA SER A 25 10.50 -1.48 1.21
C SER A 25 10.61 -1.49 -0.31
N SER A 26 9.72 -0.78 -1.02
CA SER A 26 9.80 -0.63 -2.47
C SER A 26 11.06 0.13 -2.90
N ASN A 27 11.41 1.22 -2.19
CA ASN A 27 12.62 2.00 -2.47
C ASN A 27 13.92 1.19 -2.29
N ILE A 28 13.97 0.31 -1.29
CA ILE A 28 15.15 -0.54 -1.03
C ILE A 28 15.06 -1.94 -1.66
N LYS A 29 14.00 -2.20 -2.44
CA LYS A 29 13.70 -3.49 -3.09
C LYS A 29 13.66 -4.67 -2.10
N ASP A 30 13.14 -4.43 -0.90
CA ASP A 30 13.02 -5.42 0.17
C ASP A 30 11.68 -6.15 0.07
N TYR A 31 11.73 -7.37 -0.48
CA TYR A 31 10.59 -8.26 -0.62
C TYR A 31 9.93 -8.60 0.72
N GLY A 32 10.72 -9.04 1.71
CA GLY A 32 10.19 -9.48 3.00
C GLY A 32 9.48 -8.35 3.73
N GLY A 33 10.06 -7.14 3.70
CA GLY A 33 9.40 -5.95 4.23
C GLY A 33 8.15 -5.56 3.44
N PHE A 34 8.19 -5.65 2.10
CA PHE A 34 7.08 -5.24 1.24
C PHE A 34 5.83 -6.13 1.44
N THR A 35 6.01 -7.43 1.62
CA THR A 35 4.90 -8.38 1.74
C THR A 35 4.44 -8.65 3.17
N LYS A 36 5.04 -8.01 4.18
CA LYS A 36 4.84 -8.37 5.61
C LYS A 36 3.38 -8.26 6.10
N ASP A 37 2.62 -7.32 5.55
CA ASP A 37 1.22 -7.03 5.94
C ASP A 37 0.20 -7.61 4.95
N PHE A 38 0.65 -8.37 3.94
CA PHE A 38 -0.22 -8.90 2.90
C PHE A 38 -1.13 -10.00 3.46
N GLY A 39 -2.38 -9.99 3.01
CA GLY A 39 -3.29 -11.11 3.23
C GLY A 39 -2.90 -12.30 2.36
N THR A 40 -3.40 -13.48 2.72
CA THR A 40 -3.06 -14.76 2.10
C THR A 40 -3.23 -14.72 0.58
N GLN A 41 -4.37 -14.20 0.09
CA GLN A 41 -4.62 -14.08 -1.35
C GLN A 41 -3.61 -13.15 -2.05
N MET A 42 -3.19 -12.07 -1.41
CA MET A 42 -2.24 -11.12 -2.01
C MET A 42 -0.83 -11.71 -2.04
N LEU A 43 -0.43 -12.46 -1.01
CA LEU A 43 0.84 -13.20 -0.98
C LEU A 43 0.96 -14.20 -2.14
N TYR A 44 -0.12 -14.91 -2.48
CA TYR A 44 -0.12 -15.83 -3.62
C TYR A 44 0.20 -15.13 -4.96
N GLY A 45 -0.18 -13.86 -5.11
CA GLY A 45 0.11 -13.06 -6.31
C GLY A 45 1.42 -12.25 -6.22
N ALA A 46 2.03 -12.14 -5.05
CA ALA A 46 3.20 -11.31 -4.81
C ALA A 46 4.48 -12.16 -4.90
N ASN A 47 4.84 -12.62 -6.10
CA ASN A 47 6.06 -13.40 -6.30
C ASN A 47 7.33 -12.52 -6.22
N GLU A 48 8.34 -12.96 -5.46
CA GLU A 48 9.59 -12.23 -5.27
C GLU A 48 10.31 -11.89 -6.59
N VAL A 49 10.38 -12.84 -7.53
CA VAL A 49 11.05 -12.65 -8.81
C VAL A 49 10.31 -11.63 -9.67
N GLU A 50 8.97 -11.67 -9.68
CA GLU A 50 8.15 -10.73 -10.44
C GLU A 50 8.21 -9.32 -9.86
N LEU A 51 8.12 -9.17 -8.53
CA LEU A 51 8.28 -7.89 -7.85
C LEU A 51 9.69 -7.32 -8.07
N GLY A 52 10.72 -8.15 -7.99
CA GLY A 52 12.10 -7.75 -8.31
C GLY A 52 12.25 -7.21 -9.73
N LYS A 53 11.57 -7.81 -10.71
CA LYS A 53 11.49 -7.29 -12.09
C LYS A 53 10.75 -5.96 -12.16
N GLN A 54 9.61 -5.82 -11.47
CA GLN A 54 8.87 -4.56 -11.45
C GLN A 54 9.71 -3.41 -10.88
N TRP A 55 10.41 -3.63 -9.76
CA TRP A 55 11.31 -2.63 -9.18
C TRP A 55 12.49 -2.30 -10.07
N SER A 56 13.02 -3.28 -10.79
CA SER A 56 14.18 -3.04 -11.67
C SER A 56 13.79 -2.32 -12.96
N ASN A 57 12.56 -2.51 -13.43
CA ASN A 57 12.06 -1.92 -14.68
C ASN A 57 11.30 -0.60 -14.50
N ASN A 58 10.87 -0.27 -13.28
CA ASN A 58 10.08 0.93 -13.02
C ASN A 58 10.74 1.84 -11.98
N LYS A 59 11.32 2.94 -12.46
CA LYS A 59 11.99 3.94 -11.63
C LYS A 59 11.07 4.58 -10.60
N LEU A 60 9.77 4.73 -10.89
CA LEU A 60 8.81 5.29 -9.95
C LEU A 60 8.74 4.45 -8.66
N LEU A 61 8.67 3.13 -8.81
CA LEU A 61 8.54 2.21 -7.68
C LEU A 61 9.76 2.20 -6.75
N THR A 62 10.91 2.68 -7.22
CA THR A 62 12.16 2.72 -6.43
C THR A 62 12.59 4.14 -6.04
N SER A 63 11.75 5.14 -6.29
CA SER A 63 12.05 6.55 -6.01
C SER A 63 10.90 7.24 -5.28
N LEU A 64 10.06 6.49 -4.58
CA LEU A 64 8.91 7.02 -3.86
C LEU A 64 9.36 7.95 -2.72
N SER A 65 8.72 9.10 -2.61
CA SER A 65 8.94 10.04 -1.51
C SER A 65 8.26 9.54 -0.23
N GLU A 66 8.85 9.87 0.91
CA GLU A 66 8.21 9.70 2.22
C GLU A 66 7.16 10.79 2.48
N ASP A 67 7.13 11.82 1.63
CA ASP A 67 6.06 12.83 1.59
C ASP A 67 4.89 12.30 0.74
N TYR A 68 3.84 11.85 1.44
CA TYR A 68 2.58 11.41 0.85
C TYR A 68 1.40 11.86 1.72
N GLU A 69 0.24 12.02 1.09
CA GLU A 69 -0.97 12.51 1.76
C GLU A 69 -2.14 11.57 1.48
N ALA A 70 -2.74 11.01 2.52
CA ALA A 70 -4.02 10.31 2.38
C ALA A 70 -5.14 11.34 2.20
N PHE A 71 -5.97 11.19 1.16
CA PHE A 71 -7.00 12.19 0.82
C PHE A 71 -8.42 11.61 0.69
N GLY A 72 -8.60 10.30 0.87
CA GLY A 72 -9.93 9.71 0.83
C GLY A 72 -9.95 8.22 1.15
N CYS A 73 -11.13 7.76 1.58
CA CYS A 73 -11.44 6.36 1.82
C CYS A 73 -12.67 5.95 1.01
N LEU A 74 -12.61 4.78 0.34
CA LEU A 74 -13.72 4.17 -0.36
C LEU A 74 -14.05 2.82 0.27
N ARG A 75 -15.27 2.67 0.78
CA ARG A 75 -15.76 1.40 1.36
C ARG A 75 -16.47 0.59 0.29
N ARG A 76 -16.08 -0.67 0.09
CA ARG A 76 -16.69 -1.57 -0.88
C ARG A 76 -16.72 -3.01 -0.36
N GLY A 77 -17.91 -3.51 -0.05
CA GLY A 77 -18.07 -4.84 0.53
C GLY A 77 -17.33 -4.93 1.86
N LEU A 78 -16.40 -5.89 1.96
CA LEU A 78 -15.61 -6.15 3.17
C LEU A 78 -14.29 -5.38 3.24
N ASN A 79 -13.99 -4.56 2.23
CA ASN A 79 -12.71 -3.88 2.09
C ASN A 79 -12.86 -2.36 2.11
N ILE A 80 -11.81 -1.69 2.56
CA ILE A 80 -11.68 -0.24 2.52
C ILE A 80 -10.45 0.10 1.69
N THR A 81 -10.63 0.99 0.72
CA THR A 81 -9.56 1.50 -0.13
C THR A 81 -9.18 2.89 0.33
N ILE A 82 -7.91 3.09 0.69
CA ILE A 82 -7.33 4.38 1.05
C ILE A 82 -6.60 4.92 -0.17
N LEU A 83 -6.85 6.19 -0.50
CA LEU A 83 -6.23 6.89 -1.61
C LEU A 83 -5.16 7.84 -1.09
N PHE A 84 -3.97 7.75 -1.67
CA PHE A 84 -2.80 8.55 -1.34
C PHE A 84 -2.38 9.39 -2.54
N LYS A 85 -2.09 10.67 -2.33
CA LYS A 85 -1.23 11.45 -3.22
C LYS A 85 0.20 11.07 -2.89
N GLN A 86 0.81 10.28 -3.76
CA GLN A 86 2.19 9.83 -3.61
C GLN A 86 3.09 10.70 -4.48
N ARG A 87 4.24 11.11 -3.95
CA ARG A 87 5.27 11.84 -4.71
C ARG A 87 6.47 10.95 -4.98
N SER A 88 7.33 11.34 -5.92
CA SER A 88 8.63 10.72 -6.15
C SER A 88 9.75 11.73 -5.86
N LYS A 89 10.90 11.22 -5.43
CA LYS A 89 12.16 11.97 -5.26
C LYS A 89 12.78 12.35 -6.61
N ASP A 90 12.48 11.56 -7.65
CA ASP A 90 13.13 11.64 -8.96
C ASP A 90 12.18 12.07 -10.08
N ILE A 91 10.87 11.83 -9.93
CA ILE A 91 9.86 12.05 -10.97
C ILE A 91 8.88 13.12 -10.48
N PRO A 92 8.77 14.26 -11.19
CA PRO A 92 7.85 15.33 -10.80
C PRO A 92 6.39 14.93 -11.01
N GLY A 93 5.51 15.38 -10.11
CA GLY A 93 4.07 15.15 -10.19
C GLY A 93 3.51 14.47 -8.93
N GLU A 94 2.19 14.30 -8.94
CA GLU A 94 1.46 13.53 -7.93
C GLU A 94 0.94 12.24 -8.59
N PHE A 95 1.19 11.12 -7.93
CA PHE A 95 0.80 9.78 -8.37
C PHE A 95 -0.30 9.26 -7.46
N LEU A 96 -1.21 8.46 -8.02
CA LEU A 96 -2.31 7.91 -7.24
C LEU A 96 -1.84 6.62 -6.57
N GLY A 97 -1.57 6.69 -5.28
CA GLY A 97 -1.41 5.54 -4.41
C GLY A 97 -2.76 4.96 -3.99
N ARG A 98 -2.90 3.64 -4.08
CA ARG A 98 -4.09 2.90 -3.65
C ARG A 98 -3.68 1.79 -2.69
N LEU A 99 -4.22 1.82 -1.47
CA LEU A 99 -4.09 0.74 -0.49
C LEU A 99 -5.45 0.14 -0.20
N VAL A 100 -5.60 -1.16 -0.33
CA VAL A 100 -6.85 -1.88 -0.02
C VAL A 100 -6.62 -2.69 1.25
N LEU A 101 -7.36 -2.36 2.31
CA LEU A 101 -7.35 -3.03 3.59
C LEU A 101 -8.62 -3.86 3.77
N GLY A 102 -8.47 -5.01 4.42
CA GLY A 102 -9.55 -5.90 4.83
C GLY A 102 -9.14 -6.63 6.11
N THR A 103 -10.02 -7.50 6.60
CA THR A 103 -9.75 -8.34 7.79
C THR A 103 -9.58 -9.79 7.38
N GLU A 104 -8.51 -10.43 7.85
CA GLU A 104 -8.22 -11.86 7.72
C GLU A 104 -7.73 -12.34 9.09
N ASP A 105 -8.33 -13.42 9.63
CA ASP A 105 -8.03 -13.96 10.96
C ASP A 105 -7.98 -12.89 12.08
N ASP A 106 -9.00 -12.01 12.10
CA ASP A 106 -9.12 -10.87 13.03
C ASP A 106 -7.99 -9.83 12.96
N GLN A 107 -7.11 -9.90 11.95
CA GLN A 107 -6.05 -8.95 11.70
C GLN A 107 -6.34 -8.10 10.46
N VAL A 108 -5.92 -6.83 10.49
CA VAL A 108 -5.96 -5.99 9.29
C VAL A 108 -4.85 -6.42 8.34
N LYS A 109 -5.22 -6.74 7.10
CA LYS A 109 -4.29 -7.17 6.05
C LYS A 109 -4.47 -6.35 4.77
N VAL A 110 -3.42 -6.33 3.96
CA VAL A 110 -3.42 -5.70 2.64
C VAL A 110 -3.94 -6.69 1.61
N PHE A 111 -4.97 -6.28 0.88
CA PHE A 111 -5.57 -7.03 -0.24
C PHE A 111 -5.27 -6.38 -1.60
N GLY A 112 -4.57 -5.26 -1.60
CA GLY A 112 -4.10 -4.60 -2.82
C GLY A 112 -3.25 -3.38 -2.50
N ALA A 113 -2.16 -3.22 -3.24
CA ALA A 113 -1.31 -2.04 -3.22
C ALA A 113 -0.95 -1.70 -4.67
N THR A 114 -1.18 -0.47 -5.10
CA THR A 114 -0.92 -0.04 -6.48
C THR A 114 -0.57 1.45 -6.50
N ILE A 115 0.29 1.82 -7.44
CA ILE A 115 0.60 3.23 -7.77
C ILE A 115 0.34 3.42 -9.26
N TYR A 116 -0.38 4.48 -9.61
CA TYR A 116 -0.67 4.91 -10.99
C TYR A 116 0.05 6.23 -11.30
#